data_AF-A0A847YCS7-F1
#
_entry.id   AF-A0A847YCS7-F1
#
_cell.length_a   1.000
_cell.length_b   1.000
_cell.length_c   1.000
_cell.angle_alpha   90.00
_cell.angle_beta   90.00
_cell.angle_gamma   90.00
#
_symmetry.space_group_name_H-M   'P 1'
#
loop_
_entity.id
_entity.type
_entity.pdbx_description
1 polymer ?
#
loop_
_entity_poly.entity_id
_entity_poly.type
_entity_poly.pdbx_seq_one_letter_code
_entity_poly.pdbx_strand_id
1 'polypeptide(L)'
;LREIGRWLAQFGDGVYGTRGGPFKPGRWGASTCKGDTIYVFAFTWPAEGTLVLPALPARIEKATLRSGGNLRWEQTDQGLALSVDAPDPLITVIELKLDRDALAIPPMNVPAAGAISAGKPARASNVFQNKTEQFGPAKALDDDPDTRWATDAGTEQAWLEVDLQVPCEVRRATIHEAFPGRIRAFRIVAEKDGAWLPCHEGTTVGEDFSADFSPVVARRFRLEITKAAEGPTLWEFQLFGKPSP
;
A
#
# COMPACT_ATOMS: atom_id res chain seq x y z
N LEU A 1 9.08 16.76 20.64
CA LEU A 1 10.43 17.30 20.30
C LEU A 1 11.58 16.48 20.89
N ARG A 2 11.58 16.12 22.18
CA ARG A 2 12.69 15.34 22.80
C ARG A 2 12.86 13.91 22.24
N GLU A 3 11.79 13.28 21.75
CA GLU A 3 11.86 11.93 21.16
C GLU A 3 12.44 11.95 19.75
N ILE A 4 11.96 12.85 18.88
CA ILE A 4 12.54 13.06 17.54
C ILE A 4 14.03 13.43 17.62
N GLY A 5 14.43 14.27 18.59
CA GLY A 5 15.84 14.63 18.78
C GLY A 5 16.72 13.43 19.17
N ARG A 6 16.22 12.50 20.00
CA ARG A 6 16.92 11.26 20.33
C ARG A 6 17.00 10.31 19.13
N TRP A 7 15.91 10.20 18.38
CA TRP A 7 15.87 9.39 17.16
C TRP A 7 16.90 9.90 16.13
N LEU A 8 16.96 11.21 15.88
CA LEU A 8 17.94 11.82 14.97
C LEU A 8 19.38 11.67 15.47
N ALA A 9 19.62 11.71 16.79
CA ALA A 9 20.95 11.45 17.33
C ALA A 9 21.40 10.00 17.07
N GLN A 10 20.47 9.04 17.01
CA GLN A 10 20.76 7.62 16.81
C GLN A 10 20.81 7.21 15.34
N PHE A 11 19.94 7.76 14.49
CA PHE A 11 19.73 7.33 13.10
C PHE A 11 19.98 8.42 12.05
N GLY A 12 20.43 9.60 12.49
CA GLY A 12 20.60 10.76 11.63
C GLY A 12 21.63 10.57 10.52
N ASP A 13 22.56 9.61 10.64
CA ASP A 13 23.50 9.25 9.57
C ASP A 13 22.82 8.61 8.35
N GLY A 14 21.67 7.97 8.55
CA GLY A 14 20.80 7.52 7.46
C GLY A 14 19.96 8.65 6.83
N VAL A 15 19.99 9.86 7.39
CA VAL A 15 19.22 11.01 6.87
C VAL A 15 20.18 12.06 6.31
N TYR A 16 21.15 12.50 7.10
CA TYR A 16 22.08 13.56 6.75
C TYR A 16 23.16 13.08 5.77
N GLY A 17 23.36 13.85 4.70
CA GLY A 17 24.36 13.53 3.68
C GLY A 17 24.01 12.33 2.81
N THR A 18 22.74 11.91 2.81
CA THR A 18 22.20 10.89 1.92
C THR A 18 21.49 11.53 0.71
N ARG A 19 21.03 10.69 -0.22
CA ARG A 19 20.07 11.04 -1.28
C ARG A 19 18.81 10.19 -1.09
N GLY A 20 17.68 10.60 -1.64
CA GLY A 20 16.47 9.78 -1.62
C GLY A 20 16.63 8.49 -2.43
N GLY A 21 15.91 7.44 -2.03
CA GLY A 21 15.78 6.20 -2.79
C GLY A 21 16.65 5.03 -2.30
N PRO A 22 16.62 3.88 -3.02
CA PRO A 22 15.91 3.70 -4.29
C PRO A 22 14.41 3.47 -4.13
N PHE A 23 13.93 3.09 -2.95
CA PHE A 23 12.50 2.90 -2.69
C PHE A 23 11.81 4.23 -2.47
N LYS A 24 10.84 4.55 -3.31
CA LYS A 24 10.07 5.79 -3.17
C LYS A 24 9.28 5.80 -1.85
N PRO A 25 9.10 6.99 -1.24
CA PRO A 25 8.24 7.13 -0.08
C PRO A 25 6.83 6.60 -0.36
N GLY A 26 6.24 5.95 0.62
CA GLY A 26 4.86 5.47 0.63
C GLY A 26 4.39 5.25 2.06
N ARG A 27 3.19 4.67 2.24
CA ARG A 27 2.64 4.41 3.59
C ARG A 27 3.53 3.52 4.44
N TRP A 28 4.24 2.58 3.82
CA TRP A 28 5.18 1.69 4.48
C TRP A 28 6.32 2.48 5.16
N GLY A 29 6.73 3.62 4.59
CA GLY A 29 7.98 4.27 4.95
C GLY A 29 8.63 5.04 3.80
N ALA A 30 9.91 5.32 3.97
CA ALA A 30 10.75 5.91 2.94
C ALA A 30 12.14 5.27 2.95
N SER A 31 12.92 5.53 1.90
CA SER A 31 14.33 5.16 1.89
C SER A 31 15.22 6.31 1.46
N THR A 32 16.45 6.24 1.94
CA THR A 32 17.57 7.05 1.46
C THR A 32 18.75 6.13 1.15
N CYS A 33 19.76 6.65 0.46
CA CYS A 33 20.98 5.91 0.18
C CYS A 33 22.21 6.81 0.17
N LYS A 34 23.37 6.18 0.40
CA LYS A 34 24.68 6.82 0.35
C LYS A 34 25.72 5.76 0.00
N GLY A 35 26.42 5.94 -1.13
CA GLY A 35 27.31 4.92 -1.66
C GLY A 35 26.55 3.62 -1.88
N ASP A 36 27.09 2.51 -1.40
CA ASP A 36 26.54 1.16 -1.48
C ASP A 36 25.55 0.81 -0.34
N THR A 37 25.08 1.79 0.42
CA THR A 37 24.14 1.58 1.54
C THR A 37 22.78 2.20 1.26
N ILE A 38 21.71 1.42 1.48
CA ILE A 38 20.32 1.90 1.56
C ILE A 38 19.90 1.92 3.03
N TYR A 39 19.25 2.99 3.46
CA TYR A 39 18.55 3.11 4.73
C TYR A 39 17.04 3.06 4.48
N VAL A 40 16.38 2.08 5.11
CA VAL A 40 14.94 1.85 5.04
C VAL A 40 14.34 2.35 6.34
N PHE A 41 13.43 3.31 6.26
CA PHE A 41 12.72 3.90 7.37
C PHE A 41 11.25 3.49 7.30
N ALA A 42 10.91 2.36 7.92
CA ALA A 42 9.55 1.86 7.92
C ALA A 42 8.74 2.54 9.03
N PHE A 43 7.77 3.36 8.63
CA PHE A 43 6.85 4.08 9.53
C PHE A 43 5.66 3.22 9.94
N THR A 44 5.29 2.26 9.09
CA THR A 44 4.20 1.32 9.35
C THR A 44 4.68 -0.07 8.97
N TRP A 45 4.63 -0.98 9.93
CA TRP A 45 4.93 -2.38 9.68
C TRP A 45 3.66 -3.13 9.27
N PRO A 46 3.68 -4.00 8.23
CA PRO A 46 2.51 -4.77 7.85
C PRO A 46 2.02 -5.67 9.00
N ALA A 47 0.70 -5.77 9.15
CA ALA A 47 0.07 -6.61 10.18
C ALA A 47 0.37 -8.10 9.96
N GLU A 48 0.65 -8.47 8.72
CA GLU A 48 1.09 -9.79 8.26
C GLU A 48 2.53 -10.11 8.69
N GLY A 49 3.25 -9.15 9.28
CA GLY A 49 4.57 -9.33 9.89
C GLY A 49 5.76 -9.19 8.92
N THR A 50 5.51 -9.14 7.62
CA THR A 50 6.56 -9.05 6.60
C THR A 50 6.39 -7.81 5.73
N LEU A 51 7.40 -6.95 5.73
CA LEU A 51 7.53 -5.85 4.76
C LEU A 51 8.20 -6.38 3.50
N VAL A 52 7.54 -6.22 2.36
CA VAL A 52 8.07 -6.63 1.06
C VAL A 52 8.45 -5.38 0.27
N LEU A 53 9.72 -5.29 -0.11
CA LEU A 53 10.25 -4.25 -0.98
C LEU A 53 10.48 -4.82 -2.39
N PRO A 54 10.42 -3.97 -3.45
CA PRO A 54 10.70 -4.38 -4.83
C PRO A 54 12.03 -5.10 -5.01
N ALA A 55 12.10 -5.94 -6.04
CA ALA A 55 13.33 -6.64 -6.42
C ALA A 55 14.44 -5.64 -6.74
N LEU A 56 15.56 -5.75 -6.03
CA LEU A 56 16.72 -4.88 -6.23
C LEU A 56 17.60 -5.42 -7.37
N PRO A 57 18.03 -4.57 -8.33
CA PRO A 57 19.02 -4.93 -9.34
C PRO A 57 20.46 -4.91 -8.78
N ALA A 58 20.62 -5.40 -7.56
CA ALA A 58 21.85 -5.45 -6.77
C ALA A 58 21.73 -6.58 -5.74
N ARG A 59 22.85 -7.19 -5.36
CA ARG A 59 22.85 -8.19 -4.29
C ARG A 59 22.98 -7.50 -2.95
N ILE A 60 22.16 -7.90 -1.97
CA ILE A 60 22.34 -7.48 -0.58
C ILE A 60 23.41 -8.37 0.05
N GLU A 61 24.50 -7.76 0.50
CA GLU A 61 25.58 -8.46 1.20
C GLU A 61 25.31 -8.54 2.70
N LYS A 62 24.61 -7.54 3.25
CA LYS A 62 24.26 -7.49 4.66
C LYS A 62 23.01 -6.65 4.88
N ALA A 63 22.12 -7.11 5.76
CA ALA A 63 21.03 -6.33 6.30
C ALA A 63 21.18 -6.22 7.82
N THR A 64 21.00 -5.01 8.37
CA THR A 64 21.17 -4.73 9.80
C THR A 64 19.96 -3.96 10.32
N LEU A 65 19.30 -4.49 11.36
CA LEU A 65 18.27 -3.76 12.08
C LEU A 65 18.91 -2.78 13.06
N ARG A 66 18.78 -1.48 12.78
CA ARG A 66 19.39 -0.43 13.59
C ARG A 66 18.55 -0.05 14.79
N SER A 67 17.24 -0.22 14.72
CA SER A 67 16.32 0.01 15.84
C SER A 67 16.36 -1.07 16.93
N GLY A 68 17.17 -2.11 16.75
CA GLY A 68 17.36 -3.19 17.73
C GLY A 68 16.41 -4.37 17.53
N GLY A 69 16.79 -5.53 18.08
CA GLY A 69 16.09 -6.80 17.87
C GLY A 69 16.67 -7.62 16.72
N ASN A 70 15.89 -8.59 16.23
CA ASN A 70 16.31 -9.46 15.14
C ASN A 70 15.62 -9.09 13.82
N LEU A 71 16.39 -9.12 12.73
CA LEU A 71 15.89 -9.04 11.37
C LEU A 71 16.15 -10.38 10.66
N ARG A 72 15.08 -10.95 10.13
CA ARG A 72 15.12 -12.01 9.12
C ARG A 72 14.81 -11.39 7.77
N TRP A 73 15.52 -11.81 6.74
CA TRP A 73 15.30 -11.28 5.40
C TRP A 73 15.60 -12.33 4.33
N GLU A 74 14.92 -12.20 3.20
CA GLU A 74 15.09 -13.06 2.04
C GLU A 74 15.03 -12.20 0.77
N GLN A 75 16.08 -12.28 -0.04
CA GLN A 75 16.12 -11.65 -1.35
C GLN A 75 15.83 -12.68 -2.43
N THR A 76 14.84 -12.39 -3.28
CA THR A 76 14.45 -13.19 -4.44
C THR A 76 14.42 -12.32 -5.69
N ASP A 77 14.17 -12.93 -6.84
CA ASP A 77 13.88 -12.24 -8.10
C ASP A 77 12.54 -11.47 -8.08
N GLN A 78 11.64 -11.79 -7.15
CA GLN A 78 10.35 -11.11 -6.97
C GLN A 78 10.41 -9.94 -5.98
N GLY A 79 11.40 -9.91 -5.09
CA GLY A 79 11.46 -8.87 -4.06
C GLY A 79 12.39 -9.17 -2.89
N LEU A 80 12.42 -8.25 -1.95
CA LEU A 80 13.09 -8.38 -0.65
C LEU A 80 12.03 -8.46 0.45
N ALA A 81 11.91 -9.63 1.08
CA ALA A 81 11.09 -9.81 2.26
C ALA A 81 11.90 -9.47 3.52
N LEU A 82 11.34 -8.63 4.39
CA LEU A 82 11.91 -8.20 5.67
C LEU A 82 10.94 -8.53 6.80
N SER A 83 11.42 -9.23 7.83
CA SER A 83 10.64 -9.59 9.00
C SER A 83 11.42 -9.24 10.27
N VAL A 84 10.77 -8.53 11.19
CA VAL A 84 11.34 -8.17 12.50
C VAL A 84 10.47 -8.75 13.60
N ASP A 85 11.07 -9.19 14.70
CA ASP A 85 10.31 -9.77 15.83
C ASP A 85 9.47 -8.68 16.55
N ALA A 86 9.99 -7.46 16.62
CA ALA A 86 9.33 -6.32 17.23
C ALA A 86 9.69 -5.04 16.45
N PRO A 87 8.77 -4.51 15.62
CA PRO A 87 8.98 -3.22 14.96
C PRO A 87 9.13 -2.10 16.00
N ASP A 88 9.97 -1.12 15.70
CA ASP A 88 10.06 0.10 16.49
C ASP A 88 8.74 0.87 16.40
N PRO A 89 8.18 1.34 17.54
CA PRO A 89 6.87 1.99 17.56
C PRO A 89 6.84 3.36 16.90
N LEU A 90 8.00 3.98 16.63
CA LEU A 90 8.11 5.22 15.89
C LEU A 90 8.53 4.95 14.45
N ILE A 91 9.74 4.43 14.26
CA ILE A 91 10.32 4.18 12.93
C ILE A 91 11.29 3.01 13.03
N THR A 92 10.97 1.92 12.34
CA THR A 92 11.88 0.78 12.21
C THR A 92 12.95 1.13 11.17
N VAL A 93 14.22 1.10 11.59
CA VAL A 93 15.36 1.51 10.74
C VAL A 93 16.18 0.30 10.35
N ILE A 94 16.27 0.02 9.05
CA ILE A 94 17.05 -1.08 8.50
C ILE A 94 18.12 -0.52 7.56
N GLU A 95 19.35 -1.00 7.71
CA GLU A 95 20.46 -0.70 6.82
C GLU A 95 20.73 -1.90 5.91
N LEU A 96 20.73 -1.67 4.60
CA LEU A 96 21.03 -2.67 3.58
C LEU A 96 22.34 -2.29 2.88
N LYS A 97 23.36 -3.13 3.03
CA LYS A 97 24.64 -3.02 2.32
C LYS A 97 24.55 -3.81 1.03
N LEU A 98 24.86 -3.15 -0.08
CA LEU A 98 24.81 -3.73 -1.42
C LEU A 98 26.21 -4.05 -1.95
N ASP A 99 26.26 -4.88 -2.99
CA ASP A 99 27.47 -5.19 -3.75
C ASP A 99 27.86 -4.10 -4.78
N ARG A 100 27.12 -2.98 -4.81
CA ARG A 100 27.32 -1.85 -5.74
C ARG A 100 26.74 -0.57 -5.18
N ASP A 101 27.05 0.54 -5.86
CA ASP A 101 26.49 1.85 -5.55
C ASP A 101 24.95 1.85 -5.63
N ALA A 102 24.29 2.16 -4.50
CA ALA A 102 22.85 2.23 -4.39
C ALA A 102 22.28 3.43 -5.17
N LEU A 103 23.07 4.49 -5.39
CA LEU A 103 22.64 5.65 -6.18
C LEU A 103 22.47 5.33 -7.67
N ALA A 104 23.05 4.23 -8.15
CA ALA A 104 22.88 3.77 -9.53
C ALA A 104 21.56 3.03 -9.77
N ILE A 105 20.81 2.71 -8.71
CA ILE A 105 19.53 1.99 -8.79
C ILE A 105 18.42 3.02 -9.10
N PRO A 106 17.61 2.80 -10.15
CA PRO A 106 16.50 3.71 -10.45
C PRO A 106 15.46 3.73 -9.32
N PRO A 107 14.74 4.84 -9.12
CA PRO A 107 13.66 4.88 -8.14
C PRO A 107 12.57 3.84 -8.42
N MET A 108 12.14 3.13 -7.38
CA MET A 108 11.15 2.06 -7.44
C MET A 108 9.95 2.37 -6.54
N ASN A 109 8.74 2.21 -7.08
CA ASN A 109 7.52 2.24 -6.26
C ASN A 109 7.50 1.01 -5.36
N VAL A 110 7.14 1.17 -4.09
CA VAL A 110 6.98 0.04 -3.16
C VAL A 110 5.49 -0.28 -3.07
N PRO A 111 5.07 -1.47 -3.51
CA PRO A 111 3.70 -1.92 -3.39
C PRO A 111 3.23 -1.90 -1.93
N ALA A 112 1.94 -1.72 -1.69
CA ALA A 112 1.41 -1.94 -0.35
C ALA A 112 1.50 -3.44 -0.05
N ALA A 113 2.48 -3.81 0.79
CA ALA A 113 2.77 -5.21 1.08
C ALA A 113 1.49 -5.96 1.49
N GLY A 114 1.14 -7.00 0.74
CA GLY A 114 0.08 -7.95 1.08
C GLY A 114 -1.31 -7.66 0.53
N ALA A 115 -1.53 -6.58 -0.25
CA ALA A 115 -2.81 -6.35 -0.91
C ALA A 115 -3.05 -7.38 -2.02
N ILE A 116 -4.01 -8.29 -1.82
CA ILE A 116 -4.33 -9.33 -2.82
C ILE A 116 -5.12 -8.79 -4.01
N SER A 117 -5.58 -7.53 -3.93
CA SER A 117 -6.21 -6.78 -5.01
C SER A 117 -5.22 -6.07 -5.93
N ALA A 118 -3.95 -5.96 -5.56
CA ALA A 118 -2.94 -5.26 -6.34
C ALA A 118 -2.75 -5.92 -7.73
N GLY A 119 -2.76 -5.10 -8.78
CA GLY A 119 -2.65 -5.51 -10.18
C GLY A 119 -3.82 -6.34 -10.71
N LYS A 120 -4.91 -6.48 -9.96
CA LYS A 120 -6.05 -7.33 -10.36
C LYS A 120 -6.96 -6.62 -11.37
N PRO A 121 -7.67 -7.38 -12.24
CA PRO A 121 -8.65 -6.80 -13.15
C PRO A 121 -9.71 -6.00 -12.40
N ALA A 122 -10.01 -4.81 -12.92
CA ALA A 122 -10.92 -3.87 -12.28
C ALA A 122 -11.97 -3.33 -13.25
N ARG A 123 -13.14 -2.98 -12.72
CA ARG A 123 -14.23 -2.30 -13.44
C ARG A 123 -14.77 -1.18 -12.57
N ALA A 124 -15.39 -0.17 -13.18
CA ALA A 124 -16.11 0.85 -12.45
C ALA A 124 -17.38 1.28 -13.19
N SER A 125 -18.33 1.85 -12.45
CA SER A 125 -19.57 2.42 -13.00
C SER A 125 -19.34 3.72 -13.79
N ASN A 126 -18.27 4.45 -13.46
CA ASN A 126 -17.93 5.73 -14.06
C ASN A 126 -16.40 5.88 -14.12
N VAL A 127 -15.92 6.57 -15.15
CA VAL A 127 -14.53 7.01 -15.30
C VAL A 127 -14.56 8.43 -15.82
N PHE A 128 -13.82 9.32 -15.16
CA PHE A 128 -13.75 10.75 -15.48
C PHE A 128 -13.53 10.98 -16.99
N GLN A 129 -14.53 11.58 -17.63
CA GLN A 129 -14.57 11.91 -19.05
C GLN A 129 -14.24 10.73 -19.98
N ASN A 130 -14.52 9.50 -19.55
CA ASN A 130 -14.14 8.26 -20.24
C ASN A 130 -12.62 8.09 -20.49
N LYS A 131 -11.77 8.83 -19.76
CA LYS A 131 -10.29 8.77 -19.89
C LYS A 131 -9.71 7.57 -19.13
N THR A 132 -10.06 6.37 -19.57
CA THR A 132 -9.72 5.10 -18.90
C THR A 132 -8.22 4.90 -18.70
N GLU A 133 -7.38 5.33 -19.65
CA GLU A 133 -5.93 5.20 -19.51
C GLU A 133 -5.38 6.02 -18.33
N GLN A 134 -5.96 7.20 -18.07
CA GLN A 134 -5.48 8.13 -17.05
C GLN A 134 -6.17 7.94 -15.69
N PHE A 135 -7.47 7.62 -15.70
CA PHE A 135 -8.32 7.61 -14.50
C PHE A 135 -9.17 6.34 -14.35
N GLY A 136 -8.85 5.27 -15.06
CA GLY A 136 -9.57 4.01 -14.99
C GLY A 136 -9.47 3.32 -13.62
N PRO A 137 -10.31 2.30 -13.35
CA PRO A 137 -10.38 1.64 -12.05
C PRO A 137 -9.08 0.91 -11.66
N ALA A 138 -8.27 0.48 -12.63
CA ALA A 138 -6.98 -0.14 -12.35
C ALA A 138 -6.00 0.79 -11.61
N LYS A 139 -6.19 2.11 -11.73
CA LYS A 139 -5.40 3.15 -11.05
C LYS A 139 -5.68 3.28 -9.56
N ALA A 140 -6.63 2.52 -9.03
CA ALA A 140 -6.84 2.41 -7.58
C ALA A 140 -6.41 1.03 -7.06
N LEU A 141 -5.77 0.20 -7.90
CA LEU A 141 -5.31 -1.14 -7.56
C LEU A 141 -3.86 -1.36 -8.03
N ASP A 142 -3.12 -0.33 -8.44
CA ASP A 142 -1.78 -0.47 -8.99
C ASP A 142 -0.66 -0.16 -7.98
N ASP A 143 -1.01 0.14 -6.72
CA ASP A 143 -0.09 0.54 -5.66
C ASP A 143 0.81 1.72 -6.06
N ASP A 144 0.35 2.56 -7.00
CA ASP A 144 1.04 3.76 -7.44
C ASP A 144 0.39 4.99 -6.80
N PRO A 145 1.03 5.61 -5.78
CA PRO A 145 0.46 6.75 -5.07
C PRO A 145 0.30 7.99 -5.94
N ASP A 146 0.87 8.01 -7.16
CA ASP A 146 0.76 9.11 -8.11
C ASP A 146 -0.40 8.92 -9.11
N THR A 147 -1.13 7.80 -9.06
CA THR A 147 -2.26 7.53 -9.97
C THR A 147 -3.56 7.22 -9.24
N ARG A 148 -4.69 7.57 -9.84
CA ARG A 148 -6.01 7.45 -9.19
C ARG A 148 -7.10 7.02 -10.13
N TRP A 149 -8.05 6.23 -9.63
CA TRP A 149 -9.37 6.17 -10.23
C TRP A 149 -10.12 7.47 -9.94
N ALA A 150 -10.86 7.97 -10.92
CA ALA A 150 -11.68 9.16 -10.77
C ALA A 150 -13.02 9.02 -11.47
N THR A 151 -14.06 9.61 -10.88
CA THR A 151 -15.36 9.79 -11.53
C THR A 151 -15.52 11.21 -12.06
N ASP A 152 -16.54 11.42 -12.89
CA ASP A 152 -16.99 12.76 -13.29
C ASP A 152 -17.41 13.62 -12.09
N ALA A 153 -17.28 14.94 -12.25
CA ALA A 153 -17.83 15.92 -11.30
C ALA A 153 -19.36 15.74 -11.18
N GLY A 154 -19.88 15.92 -9.98
CA GLY A 154 -21.27 15.72 -9.61
C GLY A 154 -21.67 14.26 -9.45
N THR A 155 -20.76 13.29 -9.62
CA THR A 155 -21.08 11.87 -9.38
C THR A 155 -21.28 11.64 -7.88
N GLU A 156 -22.52 11.44 -7.45
CA GLU A 156 -22.84 11.21 -6.03
C GLU A 156 -22.83 9.72 -5.63
N GLN A 157 -22.85 8.82 -6.62
CA GLN A 157 -22.85 7.37 -6.43
C GLN A 157 -22.01 6.70 -7.50
N ALA A 158 -21.18 5.75 -7.09
CA ALA A 158 -20.33 4.98 -7.99
C ALA A 158 -19.93 3.65 -7.36
N TRP A 159 -19.49 2.71 -8.18
CA TRP A 159 -18.82 1.51 -7.69
C TRP A 159 -17.51 1.27 -8.42
N LEU A 160 -16.55 0.71 -7.69
CA LEU A 160 -15.31 0.14 -8.22
C LEU A 160 -15.27 -1.34 -7.83
N GLU A 161 -15.16 -2.21 -8.81
CA GLU A 161 -15.08 -3.67 -8.70
C GLU A 161 -13.66 -4.15 -8.91
N VAL A 162 -13.24 -5.11 -8.10
CA VAL A 162 -12.03 -5.91 -8.30
C VAL A 162 -12.38 -7.38 -8.47
N ASP A 163 -11.77 -8.02 -9.47
CA ASP A 163 -11.80 -9.47 -9.66
C ASP A 163 -10.47 -10.07 -9.19
N LEU A 164 -10.47 -10.75 -8.05
CA LEU A 164 -9.29 -11.42 -7.48
C LEU A 164 -8.86 -12.65 -8.30
N GLN A 165 -9.61 -12.99 -9.36
CA GLN A 165 -9.43 -14.09 -10.31
C GLN A 165 -9.70 -15.48 -9.74
N VAL A 166 -9.39 -15.69 -8.47
CA VAL A 166 -9.73 -16.89 -7.69
C VAL A 166 -10.51 -16.50 -6.43
N PRO A 167 -11.30 -17.42 -5.84
CA PRO A 167 -11.89 -17.18 -4.54
C PRO A 167 -10.81 -16.93 -3.47
N CYS A 168 -10.95 -15.82 -2.76
CA CYS A 168 -10.07 -15.45 -1.65
C CYS A 168 -10.89 -15.18 -0.40
N GLU A 169 -10.34 -15.57 0.74
CA GLU A 169 -10.81 -15.12 2.05
C GLU A 169 -10.25 -13.72 2.32
N VAL A 170 -11.11 -12.69 2.28
CA VAL A 170 -10.78 -11.29 2.56
C VAL A 170 -11.28 -10.91 3.94
N ARG A 171 -10.46 -10.21 4.72
CA ARG A 171 -10.82 -9.80 6.10
C ARG A 171 -10.56 -8.33 6.42
N ARG A 172 -9.86 -7.63 5.53
CA ARG A 172 -9.51 -6.22 5.72
C ARG A 172 -9.53 -5.51 4.39
N ALA A 173 -9.94 -4.25 4.41
CA ALA A 173 -9.80 -3.33 3.30
C ALA A 173 -9.21 -2.01 3.75
N THR A 174 -8.43 -1.38 2.89
CA THR A 174 -8.03 0.02 3.02
C THR A 174 -8.54 0.81 1.83
N ILE A 175 -8.88 2.08 2.07
CA ILE A 175 -9.35 3.01 1.04
C ILE A 175 -8.60 4.33 1.22
N HIS A 176 -8.03 4.82 0.13
CA HIS A 176 -7.32 6.10 0.11
C HIS A 176 -8.03 7.07 -0.83
N GLU A 177 -8.77 8.02 -0.26
CA GLU A 177 -9.45 9.05 -1.03
C GLU A 177 -8.49 10.19 -1.40
N ALA A 178 -8.44 10.55 -2.69
CA ALA A 178 -7.49 11.55 -3.16
C ALA A 178 -7.83 12.98 -2.72
N PHE A 179 -9.11 13.24 -2.46
CA PHE A 179 -9.58 14.49 -1.90
C PHE A 179 -10.53 14.18 -0.74
N PRO A 180 -10.00 13.99 0.48
CA PRO A 180 -10.77 13.56 1.64
C PRO A 180 -12.04 14.39 1.86
N GLY A 181 -13.16 13.71 2.10
CA GLY A 181 -14.45 14.32 2.38
C GLY A 181 -15.40 14.41 1.20
N ARG A 182 -15.10 13.77 0.06
CA ARG A 182 -16.10 13.60 -1.01
C ARG A 182 -17.03 12.44 -0.68
N ILE A 183 -16.52 11.26 -0.30
CA ILE A 183 -17.33 10.11 0.09
C ILE A 183 -18.00 10.39 1.45
N ARG A 184 -19.33 10.17 1.50
CA ARG A 184 -20.20 10.41 2.67
C ARG A 184 -20.97 9.19 3.14
N ALA A 185 -21.11 8.18 2.29
CA ALA A 185 -21.51 6.83 2.65
C ALA A 185 -20.96 5.84 1.63
N PHE A 186 -20.55 4.68 2.11
CA PHE A 186 -20.07 3.58 1.27
C PHE A 186 -20.30 2.24 1.93
N ARG A 187 -20.19 1.19 1.14
CA ARG A 187 -20.13 -0.19 1.60
C ARG A 187 -19.09 -0.97 0.79
N ILE A 188 -18.47 -1.93 1.44
CA ILE A 188 -17.68 -2.97 0.77
C ILE A 188 -18.59 -4.18 0.66
N VAL A 189 -18.77 -4.70 -0.56
CA VAL A 189 -19.64 -5.85 -0.83
C VAL A 189 -18.86 -6.95 -1.53
N ALA A 190 -19.24 -8.19 -1.30
CA ALA A 190 -18.72 -9.37 -1.97
C ALA A 190 -19.80 -10.00 -2.84
N GLU A 191 -19.42 -10.53 -4.00
CA GLU A 191 -20.33 -11.28 -4.84
C GLU A 191 -20.42 -12.74 -4.39
N LYS A 192 -21.64 -13.21 -4.13
CA LYS A 192 -21.97 -14.60 -3.82
C LYS A 192 -23.24 -15.00 -4.56
N ASP A 193 -23.16 -16.09 -5.33
CA ASP A 193 -24.29 -16.68 -6.05
C ASP A 193 -25.10 -15.67 -6.90
N GLY A 194 -24.41 -14.71 -7.53
CA GLY A 194 -25.01 -13.67 -8.36
C GLY A 194 -25.53 -12.45 -7.58
N ALA A 195 -25.43 -12.43 -6.26
CA ALA A 195 -25.84 -11.32 -5.41
C ALA A 195 -24.66 -10.60 -4.75
N TRP A 196 -24.79 -9.29 -4.52
CA TRP A 196 -23.79 -8.49 -3.80
C TRP A 196 -24.21 -8.34 -2.34
N LEU A 197 -23.40 -8.89 -1.42
CA LEU A 197 -23.69 -8.90 0.02
C LEU A 197 -22.71 -8.00 0.77
N PRO A 198 -23.17 -7.19 1.74
CA PRO A 198 -22.30 -6.28 2.49
C PRO A 198 -21.33 -7.04 3.40
N CYS A 199 -20.06 -6.67 3.30
CA CYS A 199 -18.97 -7.07 4.20
C CYS A 199 -18.74 -6.01 5.28
N HIS A 200 -18.86 -4.73 4.91
CA HIS A 200 -18.62 -3.58 5.76
C HIS A 200 -19.41 -2.37 5.24
N GLU A 201 -19.83 -1.47 6.14
CA GLU A 201 -20.49 -0.21 5.79
C GLU A 201 -19.85 0.94 6.59
N GLY A 202 -19.71 2.09 5.95
CA GLY A 202 -19.09 3.27 6.54
C GLY A 202 -19.66 4.57 5.99
N THR A 203 -19.30 5.68 6.64
CA THR A 203 -19.73 7.03 6.24
C THR A 203 -18.64 7.72 5.42
N THR A 204 -17.58 8.19 6.07
CA THR A 204 -16.42 8.83 5.44
C THR A 204 -15.23 7.89 5.45
N VAL A 205 -14.43 7.90 4.39
CA VAL A 205 -13.16 7.17 4.33
C VAL A 205 -12.00 8.02 4.87
N GLY A 206 -11.94 9.31 4.52
CA GLY A 206 -10.79 10.15 4.86
C GLY A 206 -9.55 9.79 4.04
N GLU A 207 -8.38 10.20 4.50
CA GLU A 207 -7.10 9.93 3.83
C GLU A 207 -6.67 8.46 4.00
N ASP A 208 -6.86 7.89 5.19
CA ASP A 208 -6.27 6.60 5.56
C ASP A 208 -7.30 5.63 6.15
N PHE A 209 -8.35 5.32 5.40
CA PHE A 209 -9.35 4.37 5.88
C PHE A 209 -8.78 2.96 5.98
N SER A 210 -9.02 2.30 7.10
CA SER A 210 -8.79 0.87 7.27
C SER A 210 -9.94 0.26 8.07
N ALA A 211 -10.47 -0.85 7.60
CA ALA A 211 -11.45 -1.63 8.34
C ALA A 211 -11.16 -3.12 8.26
N ASP A 212 -11.12 -3.74 9.43
CA ASP A 212 -11.21 -5.19 9.57
C ASP A 212 -12.69 -5.60 9.65
N PHE A 213 -13.02 -6.76 9.10
CA PHE A 213 -14.34 -7.35 9.13
C PHE A 213 -14.26 -8.88 9.21
N SER A 214 -15.39 -9.53 9.52
CA SER A 214 -15.45 -10.99 9.53
C SER A 214 -15.02 -11.55 8.17
N PRO A 215 -14.13 -12.55 8.11
CA PRO A 215 -13.61 -13.04 6.84
C PRO A 215 -14.70 -13.45 5.85
N VAL A 216 -14.61 -12.95 4.62
CA VAL A 216 -15.56 -13.22 3.54
C VAL A 216 -14.83 -13.90 2.39
N VAL A 217 -15.29 -15.09 2.02
CA VAL A 217 -14.81 -15.79 0.82
C VAL A 217 -15.61 -15.33 -0.39
N ALA A 218 -14.93 -14.74 -1.37
CA ALA A 218 -15.47 -14.44 -2.70
C ALA A 218 -14.34 -14.22 -3.71
N ARG A 219 -14.67 -14.27 -5.00
CA ARG A 219 -13.74 -13.90 -6.08
C ARG A 219 -13.81 -12.41 -6.40
N ARG A 220 -15.00 -11.81 -6.33
CA ARG A 220 -15.24 -10.41 -6.71
C ARG A 220 -15.72 -9.60 -5.52
N PHE A 221 -15.20 -8.39 -5.42
CA PHE A 221 -15.55 -7.41 -4.41
C PHE A 221 -15.81 -6.06 -5.06
N ARG A 222 -16.67 -5.26 -4.44
CA ARG A 222 -16.84 -3.85 -4.80
C ARG A 222 -16.69 -2.95 -3.60
N LEU A 223 -16.11 -1.79 -3.84
CA LEU A 223 -16.41 -0.59 -3.09
C LEU A 223 -17.60 0.10 -3.75
N GLU A 224 -18.73 0.16 -3.06
CA GLU A 224 -19.92 0.88 -3.51
C GLU A 224 -20.06 2.17 -2.70
N ILE A 225 -19.84 3.29 -3.36
CA ILE A 225 -20.07 4.62 -2.82
C ILE A 225 -21.54 4.96 -3.04
N THR A 226 -22.29 4.99 -1.95
CA THR A 226 -23.75 5.20 -1.95
C THR A 226 -24.15 6.65 -1.71
N LYS A 227 -23.19 7.48 -1.26
CA LYS A 227 -23.35 8.93 -1.17
C LYS A 227 -22.00 9.62 -1.26
N ALA A 228 -21.90 10.65 -2.08
CA ALA A 228 -20.76 11.54 -2.16
C ALA A 228 -21.20 13.00 -2.33
N ALA A 229 -20.39 13.94 -1.85
CA ALA A 229 -20.59 15.38 -1.97
C ALA A 229 -20.00 15.96 -3.27
N GLU A 230 -19.14 15.19 -3.93
CA GLU A 230 -18.54 15.48 -5.23
C GLU A 230 -18.08 14.15 -5.85
N GLY A 231 -17.62 14.14 -7.10
CA GLY A 231 -17.14 12.93 -7.77
C GLY A 231 -16.04 12.20 -6.98
N PRO A 232 -16.26 10.97 -6.49
CA PRO A 232 -15.26 10.20 -5.79
C PRO A 232 -13.98 9.99 -6.60
N THR A 233 -12.87 9.95 -5.88
CA THR A 233 -11.59 9.61 -6.50
C THR A 233 -10.66 8.99 -5.47
N LEU A 234 -10.02 7.90 -5.88
CA LEU A 234 -9.26 7.04 -4.99
C LEU A 234 -7.87 6.84 -5.56
N TRP A 235 -6.86 7.11 -4.73
CA TRP A 235 -5.50 6.63 -5.00
C TRP A 235 -5.46 5.11 -4.89
N GLU A 236 -6.12 4.53 -3.87
CA GLU A 236 -6.07 3.09 -3.62
C GLU A 236 -7.39 2.53 -3.05
N PHE A 237 -7.71 1.30 -3.44
CA PHE A 237 -8.68 0.41 -2.81
C PHE A 237 -8.07 -0.99 -2.66
N GLN A 238 -7.52 -1.27 -1.49
CA GLN A 238 -6.78 -2.51 -1.28
C GLN A 238 -7.57 -3.50 -0.43
N LEU A 239 -7.52 -4.77 -0.81
CA LEU A 239 -8.09 -5.88 -0.06
C LEU A 239 -6.98 -6.78 0.45
N PHE A 240 -7.09 -7.22 1.70
CA PHE A 240 -6.10 -8.07 2.35
C PHE A 240 -6.76 -9.37 2.82
N GLY A 241 -6.03 -10.46 2.63
CA GLY A 241 -6.56 -11.80 2.79
C GLY A 241 -5.62 -12.85 2.22
N LYS A 242 -6.19 -14.00 1.89
CA LYS A 242 -5.46 -15.13 1.29
C LYS A 242 -6.35 -15.88 0.30
N PRO A 243 -5.78 -16.58 -0.69
CA PRO A 243 -6.53 -17.55 -1.48
C PRO A 243 -7.28 -18.53 -0.57
N SER A 244 -8.53 -18.82 -0.92
CA SER A 244 -9.33 -19.84 -0.24
C SER A 244 -8.98 -21.20 -0.85
N PRO A 245 -8.73 -22.24 -0.01
CA PRO A 245 -8.41 -23.59 -0.49
C PRO A 245 -9.55 -24.25 -1.25
#